data_AF-A0A2I0QFB4-F1
#
_entry.id   AF-A0A2I0QFB4-F1
#
_cell.length_a   1.000
_cell.length_b   1.000
_cell.length_c   1.000
_cell.angle_alpha   90.00
_cell.angle_beta   90.00
_cell.angle_gamma   90.00
#
_symmetry.space_group_name_H-M   'P 1'
#
loop_
_entity.id
_entity.type
_entity.pdbx_description
1 polymer ?
#
loop_
_entity_poly.entity_id
_entity_poly.type
_entity_poly.pdbx_seq_one_letter_code
_entity_poly.pdbx_strand_id
1 'polypeptide(L)' 'MINVNIIGTGRTKFGVLDKNIPELAYEAMLKSLEDSTLSITEIDAIYVANFCAGPFQNQLHL' A
#
# COMPACT_ATOMS: atom_id res chain seq x y z
N MET A 1 -15.38 -18.66 -15.53
CA MET A 1 -14.92 -17.26 -15.38
C MET A 1 -14.78 -17.01 -13.88
N ILE A 2 -13.68 -16.39 -13.43
CA ILE A 2 -13.49 -16.09 -12.01
C ILE A 2 -14.18 -14.75 -11.72
N ASN A 3 -14.96 -14.68 -10.64
CA ASN A 3 -15.55 -13.43 -10.17
C ASN A 3 -14.53 -12.70 -9.31
N VAL A 4 -14.33 -11.41 -9.59
CA VAL A 4 -13.40 -10.55 -8.85
C VAL A 4 -14.22 -9.46 -8.17
N ASN A 5 -14.02 -9.30 -6.86
CA ASN A 5 -14.71 -8.31 -6.05
C ASN A 5 -13.69 -7.42 -5.34
N ILE A 6 -14.03 -6.15 -5.17
CA ILE A 6 -13.31 -5.23 -4.28
C ILE A 6 -14.00 -5.32 -2.92
N ILE A 7 -13.26 -5.71 -1.89
CA ILE A 7 -13.81 -5.93 -0.54
C ILE A 7 -13.26 -4.97 0.52
N GLY A 8 -12.35 -4.06 0.15
CA GLY A 8 -11.80 -3.04 1.02
C GLY A 8 -10.88 -2.09 0.26
N THR A 9 -10.79 -0.84 0.71
CA THR A 9 -9.95 0.20 0.11
C THR A 9 -9.26 1.03 1.19
N GLY A 10 -8.06 1.52 0.91
CA GLY A 10 -7.28 2.29 1.86
C GLY A 10 -6.47 3.38 1.16
N ARG A 11 -6.37 4.54 1.81
CA ARG A 11 -5.58 5.67 1.29
C ARG A 11 -4.95 6.49 2.40
N THR A 12 -3.81 7.08 2.07
CA THR A 12 -3.19 8.15 2.86
C THR A 12 -3.77 9.51 2.48
N LYS A 13 -3.39 10.54 3.24
CA LYS A 13 -3.56 11.93 2.79
C LYS A 13 -2.61 12.20 1.61
N PHE A 14 -3.02 13.01 0.66
CA PHE A 14 -2.17 13.43 -0.45
C PHE A 14 -1.57 14.81 -0.13
N GLY A 15 -0.29 15.00 -0.42
CA GLY A 15 0.42 16.27 -0.22
C GLY A 15 1.88 16.09 0.16
N VAL A 16 2.50 17.17 0.65
CA VAL A 16 3.84 17.14 1.24
C VAL A 16 3.70 16.62 2.67
N LEU A 17 4.22 15.42 2.93
CA LEU A 17 4.09 14.73 4.19
C LEU A 17 5.47 14.42 4.78
N ASP A 18 5.57 14.52 6.10
CA ASP A 18 6.74 14.07 6.86
C ASP A 18 6.62 12.56 7.15
N LYS A 19 6.58 11.77 6.07
CA LYS A 19 6.53 10.30 6.11
C LYS A 19 7.31 9.73 4.94
N ASN A 20 8.01 8.64 5.17
CA ASN A 20 8.69 7.89 4.11
C ASN A 20 7.71 6.98 3.34
N ILE A 21 8.15 6.46 2.20
CA ILE A 21 7.30 5.61 1.35
C ILE A 21 6.82 4.34 2.08
N PRO A 22 7.66 3.59 2.81
CA PRO A 22 7.21 2.45 3.61
C PRO A 22 6.09 2.79 4.60
N GLU A 23 6.20 3.92 5.33
CA GLU A 23 5.17 4.37 6.27
C GLU A 23 3.84 4.67 5.56
N LEU A 24 3.90 5.35 4.41
CA LEU A 24 2.72 5.65 3.60
C LEU A 24 2.08 4.38 3.02
N ALA A 25 2.89 3.44 2.54
CA ALA A 25 2.43 2.16 2.04
C ALA A 25 1.75 1.36 3.16
N TYR A 26 2.37 1.29 4.34
CA TYR A 26 1.81 0.59 5.50
C TYR A 26 0.48 1.19 5.94
N GLU A 27 0.38 2.52 6.02
CA GLU A 27 -0.87 3.20 6.36
C GLU A 27 -1.99 2.88 5.35
N ALA A 28 -1.70 2.92 4.05
CA ALA A 28 -2.69 2.59 3.03
C ALA A 28 -3.14 1.12 3.10
N MET A 29 -2.18 0.20 3.28
CA MET A 29 -2.47 -1.24 3.41
C MET A 29 -3.30 -1.54 4.66
N LEU A 30 -2.92 -0.99 5.82
CA LEU A 30 -3.66 -1.18 7.07
C LEU A 30 -5.11 -0.71 6.94
N LYS A 31 -5.34 0.50 6.39
CA LYS A 31 -6.70 1.00 6.17
C LYS A 31 -7.51 0.13 5.21
N SER A 32 -6.88 -0.44 4.18
CA SER A 32 -7.58 -1.35 3.27
C SER A 32 -7.98 -2.65 3.92
N LEU A 33 -7.18 -3.16 4.87
CA LEU A 33 -7.53 -4.33 5.67
C LEU A 33 -8.64 -4.01 6.66
N GLU A 34 -8.57 -2.87 7.35
CA GLU A 34 -9.61 -2.39 8.28
C GLU A 34 -10.97 -2.16 7.60
N ASP A 35 -10.97 -1.75 6.31
CA ASP A 35 -12.17 -1.60 5.48
C ASP A 35 -12.66 -2.94 4.88
N SER A 36 -11.90 -4.02 5.08
CA SER A 36 -12.22 -5.35 4.56
C SER A 36 -12.69 -6.33 5.63
N THR A 37 -13.21 -7.47 5.18
CA THR A 37 -13.55 -8.60 6.06
C THR A 37 -12.40 -9.57 6.31
N LEU A 38 -11.20 -9.28 5.82
CA LEU A 38 -10.05 -10.21 5.86
C LEU A 38 -9.09 -9.91 7.02
N SER A 39 -8.49 -10.99 7.52
CA SER A 39 -7.25 -10.97 8.29
C SER A 39 -6.03 -10.84 7.36
N ILE A 40 -4.95 -10.23 7.85
CA ILE A 40 -3.67 -10.12 7.13
C ILE A 40 -3.09 -11.49 6.75
N THR A 41 -3.36 -12.54 7.52
CA THR A 41 -2.89 -13.90 7.25
C THR A 41 -3.59 -14.58 6.08
N GLU A 42 -4.66 -13.97 5.56
CA GLU A 42 -5.44 -14.47 4.41
C GLU A 42 -4.98 -13.84 3.08
N ILE A 43 -3.96 -12.96 3.11
CA ILE A 43 -3.41 -12.32 1.93
C ILE A 43 -2.32 -13.21 1.32
N ASP A 44 -2.61 -13.81 0.16
CA ASP A 44 -1.66 -14.68 -0.55
C ASP A 44 -0.54 -13.92 -1.25
N ALA A 45 -0.85 -12.73 -1.79
CA ALA A 45 0.09 -11.95 -2.60
C ALA A 45 -0.20 -10.45 -2.51
N ILE A 46 0.87 -9.65 -2.62
CA ILE A 46 0.81 -8.20 -2.69
C ILE A 46 1.45 -7.75 -4.01
N TYR A 47 0.73 -6.92 -4.76
CA TYR A 47 1.22 -6.32 -6.00
C TYR A 47 1.45 -4.83 -5.75
N VAL A 48 2.70 -4.38 -5.92
CA VAL A 48 3.12 -3.00 -5.65
C VAL A 48 3.47 -2.29 -6.94
N ALA A 49 2.97 -1.07 -7.10
CA ALA A 49 3.36 -0.15 -8.16
C ALA A 49 3.95 1.11 -7.53
N ASN A 50 5.15 1.49 -7.98
CA ASN A 50 5.82 2.70 -7.54
C ASN A 50 6.72 3.23 -8.65
N PHE A 51 6.68 4.54 -8.89
CA PHE A 51 7.42 5.18 -9.98
C PHE A 51 8.71 5.88 -9.52
N CYS A 52 8.74 6.47 -8.32
CA CYS A 52 9.82 7.39 -7.88
C CYS A 52 10.48 7.02 -6.55
N ALA A 53 10.41 5.77 -6.08
CA ALA A 53 10.97 5.44 -4.76
C ALA A 53 12.47 5.73 -4.64
N GLY A 54 13.27 5.46 -5.68
CA GLY A 54 14.73 5.67 -5.61
C GLY A 54 15.10 7.10 -5.19
N PRO A 55 14.68 8.14 -5.94
CA PRO A 55 14.90 9.53 -5.56
C PRO A 55 14.27 9.93 -4.22
N PHE A 56 13.06 9.44 -3.90
CA PHE A 56 12.34 9.84 -2.68
C PHE A 56 12.76 9.07 -1.42
N GLN A 57 13.57 8.02 -1.53
CA GLN A 57 14.07 7.23 -0.40
C GLN A 57 15.59 7.26 -0.30
N ASN A 58 16.27 8.10 -1.10
CA ASN A 58 17.72 8.12 -1.22
C ASN A 58 18.33 6.74 -1.53
N GLN A 59 17.56 5.87 -2.19
CA GLN A 59 17.99 4.55 -2.65
C GLN A 59 18.33 4.64 -4.14
N LEU A 60 19.43 5.33 -4.44
CA LEU A 60 19.92 5.52 -5.81
C LEU A 60 21.00 4.50 -6.21
N HIS A 61 21.31 3.54 -5.34
CA HIS A 61 22.39 2.57 -5.53
C HIS A 61 21.94 1.14 -5.22
N LEU A 62 22.36 0.20 -6.08
CA LEU A 62 22.50 -1.24 -5.80
C LEU A 62 23.92 -1.49 -5.29
#